data_AF-A0A521YBE8-F1
#
_entry.id   AF-A0A521YBE8-F1
#
_cell.length_a   1.000
_cell.length_b   1.000
_cell.length_c   1.000
_cell.angle_alpha   90.00
_cell.angle_beta   90.00
_cell.angle_gamma   90.00
#
_symmetry.space_group_name_H-M   'P 1'
#
loop_
_entity.id
_entity.type
_entity.pdbx_description
1 polymer ?
#
loop_
_entity_poly.entity_id
_entity_poly.type
_entity_poly.pdbx_seq_one_letter_code
_entity_poly.pdbx_strand_id
1 'polypeptide(L)'
;MAIMRNYIACNSKMFHIGMQLQMLEINRYWYQPSLRFITFILLPFSWLFRGCIFIRRQLYRLGFLKTHRFNVPVIIVGNITVGGTGKTPFVIWLAHYLIAQGYRPGIVSRGVGGKRQIKPYRVKQEDAATEVGDEAVLLAQRANCPLVIGIDRVAAVRELLQQAPCDIVISDDGLQHYRLGRDIEIVIIDGSRRFGNNCLLPAGPLREPVSRLQSVDFVVVNGEDMILEPVELLPVIARSEATRQSPDKKAHAVAGIGHPDRFFLTLKQAGFDIIPHAFPDHHPYQP
;
A
#
# COMPACT_ATOMS: atom_id res chain seq x y z
N MET A 1 -32.14 40.73 -1.84
CA MET A 1 -32.58 41.38 -0.59
C MET A 1 -33.19 40.29 0.29
N ALA A 2 -32.65 40.11 1.50
CA ALA A 2 -33.01 39.15 2.58
C ALA A 2 -32.80 37.63 2.27
N ILE A 3 -31.87 36.87 2.89
CA ILE A 3 -31.64 36.50 4.33
C ILE A 3 -32.84 35.63 4.81
N MET A 4 -32.73 34.36 5.24
CA MET A 4 -31.98 33.86 6.39
C MET A 4 -31.93 32.31 6.48
N ARG A 5 -30.80 31.84 7.05
CA ARG A 5 -30.42 30.55 7.68
C ARG A 5 -31.54 29.61 8.19
N ASN A 6 -31.26 28.31 8.11
CA ASN A 6 -31.43 27.38 9.23
C ASN A 6 -30.23 26.41 9.30
N TYR A 7 -29.47 26.49 10.40
CA TYR A 7 -28.41 25.57 10.79
C TYR A 7 -29.02 24.47 11.64
N ILE A 8 -28.57 23.22 11.46
CA ILE A 8 -28.68 22.18 12.48
C ILE A 8 -27.25 21.84 12.89
N ALA A 9 -26.91 22.20 14.12
CA ALA A 9 -25.70 21.76 14.79
C ALA A 9 -25.96 20.41 15.45
N CYS A 10 -25.12 19.41 15.17
CA CYS A 10 -24.89 18.31 16.10
C CYS A 10 -23.40 18.26 16.39
N ASN A 11 -23.06 18.77 17.56
CA ASN A 11 -21.72 18.76 18.12
C ASN A 11 -21.55 17.43 18.87
N SER A 12 -20.75 16.51 18.34
CA SER A 12 -20.05 15.53 19.19
C SER A 12 -18.82 14.95 18.48
N LYS A 13 -17.67 15.11 19.15
CA LYS A 13 -16.36 14.45 18.93
C LYS A 13 -15.42 15.07 17.89
N MET A 14 -15.04 16.29 18.23
CA MET A 14 -13.71 16.86 18.08
C MET A 14 -12.63 15.95 18.72
N PHE A 15 -12.24 14.84 18.08
CA PHE A 15 -11.02 14.08 18.41
C PHE A 15 -10.44 13.24 17.24
N HIS A 16 -11.05 13.23 16.05
CA HIS A 16 -10.54 12.48 14.88
C HIS A 16 -9.95 13.33 13.74
N ILE A 17 -10.21 14.64 13.73
CA ILE A 17 -9.76 15.54 12.64
C ILE A 17 -8.27 15.91 12.80
N GLY A 18 -7.75 15.98 14.02
CA GLY A 18 -6.34 16.33 14.28
C GLY A 18 -5.33 15.31 13.74
N MET A 19 -5.69 14.02 13.76
CA MET A 19 -4.80 12.95 13.29
C MET A 19 -4.80 12.80 11.75
N GLN A 20 -5.92 13.19 11.10
CA GLN A 20 -6.08 13.14 9.64
C GLN A 20 -5.39 14.30 8.92
N LEU A 21 -5.37 15.50 9.51
CA LEU A 21 -4.57 16.62 8.99
C LEU A 21 -3.06 16.41 9.23
N GLN A 22 -2.68 15.77 10.35
CA GLN A 22 -1.27 15.48 10.67
C GLN A 22 -0.58 14.55 9.66
N MET A 23 -1.27 13.57 9.06
CA MET A 23 -0.65 12.68 8.07
C MET A 23 -0.38 13.34 6.71
N LEU A 24 -1.20 14.31 6.30
CA LEU A 24 -0.99 15.11 5.08
C LEU A 24 0.22 16.05 5.23
N GLU A 25 0.47 16.58 6.42
CA GLU A 25 1.64 17.42 6.69
C GLU A 25 2.94 16.62 6.86
N ILE A 26 2.89 15.41 7.43
CA ILE A 26 4.07 14.58 7.65
C ILE A 26 4.75 14.16 6.34
N ASN A 27 3.96 13.72 5.35
CA ASN A 27 4.53 13.38 4.03
C ASN A 27 5.22 14.59 3.41
N ARG A 28 4.67 15.79 3.58
CA ARG A 28 5.22 17.01 2.99
C ARG A 28 6.63 17.32 3.51
N TYR A 29 6.88 17.17 4.81
CA TYR A 29 8.21 17.49 5.36
C TYR A 29 9.29 16.45 4.98
N TRP A 30 8.93 15.18 4.80
CA TRP A 30 9.88 14.13 4.40
C TRP A 30 10.50 14.34 3.03
N TYR A 31 9.79 15.04 2.13
CA TYR A 31 10.19 15.27 0.76
C TYR A 31 10.48 16.75 0.45
N GLN A 32 10.35 17.67 1.41
CA GLN A 32 10.65 19.10 1.23
C GLN A 32 11.91 19.54 2.00
N PRO A 33 12.94 20.06 1.31
CA PRO A 33 14.17 20.54 1.95
C PRO A 33 13.97 21.72 2.92
N SER A 34 12.88 22.48 2.80
CA SER A 34 12.60 23.69 3.59
C SER A 34 12.18 23.40 5.04
N LEU A 35 11.79 22.17 5.37
CA LEU A 35 11.27 21.79 6.71
C LEU A 35 12.27 20.99 7.56
N ARG A 36 13.58 21.14 7.28
CA ARG A 36 14.68 20.43 7.96
C ARG A 36 14.69 20.58 9.49
N PHE A 37 14.23 21.71 10.03
CA PHE A 37 14.22 21.93 11.49
C PHE A 37 13.36 20.88 12.24
N ILE A 38 12.19 20.53 11.68
CA ILE A 38 11.33 19.48 12.25
C ILE A 38 12.02 18.12 12.18
N THR A 39 12.74 17.85 11.08
CA THR A 39 13.56 16.64 10.95
C THR A 39 14.57 16.54 12.08
N PHE A 40 15.29 17.62 12.40
CA PHE A 40 16.28 17.63 13.49
C PHE A 40 15.69 17.30 14.86
N ILE A 41 14.49 17.81 15.17
CA ILE A 41 13.80 17.50 16.43
C ILE A 41 13.41 16.00 16.50
N LEU A 42 13.07 15.40 15.36
CA LEU A 42 12.63 14.00 15.28
C LEU A 42 13.79 12.99 15.12
N LEU A 43 15.03 13.45 14.89
CA LEU A 43 16.19 12.57 14.71
C LEU A 43 16.46 11.63 15.90
N PRO A 44 16.40 12.07 17.18
CA PRO A 44 16.63 11.18 18.31
C PRO A 44 15.65 9.99 18.35
N PHE A 45 14.38 10.24 18.01
CA PHE A 45 13.35 9.19 17.92
C PHE A 45 13.64 8.22 16.77
N SER A 46 14.24 8.70 15.69
CA SER A 46 14.60 7.88 14.54
C SER A 46 15.82 7.00 14.81
N TRP A 47 16.75 7.47 15.64
CA TRP A 47 17.85 6.63 16.16
C TRP A 47 17.34 5.54 17.09
N LEU A 48 16.39 5.86 17.97
CA LEU A 48 15.74 4.85 18.81
C LEU A 48 15.03 3.80 17.94
N PHE A 49 14.25 4.23 16.96
CA PHE A 49 13.59 3.34 16.00
C PHE A 49 14.59 2.46 15.22
N ARG A 50 15.70 3.04 14.77
CA ARG A 50 16.81 2.30 14.15
C ARG A 50 17.36 1.22 15.07
N GLY A 51 17.59 1.55 16.34
CA GLY A 51 18.05 0.61 17.36
C GLY A 51 17.07 -0.56 17.54
N CYS A 52 15.78 -0.27 17.66
CA CYS A 52 14.74 -1.29 17.78
C CYS A 52 14.70 -2.23 16.56
N ILE A 53 14.78 -1.69 15.33
CA ILE A 53 14.82 -2.50 14.11
C ILE A 53 16.08 -3.37 14.08
N PHE A 54 17.23 -2.77 14.39
CA PHE A 54 18.52 -3.48 14.40
C PHE A 54 18.48 -4.65 15.37
N ILE A 55 18.11 -4.41 16.64
CA ILE A 55 17.99 -5.44 17.66
C ILE A 55 17.02 -6.54 17.20
N ARG A 56 15.82 -6.17 16.75
CA ARG A 56 14.83 -7.14 16.28
C ARG A 56 15.37 -8.01 15.15
N ARG A 57 16.04 -7.42 14.15
CA ARG A 57 16.63 -8.16 13.03
C ARG A 57 17.75 -9.09 13.49
N GLN A 58 18.60 -8.65 14.41
CA GLN A 58 19.66 -9.48 14.98
C GLN A 58 19.08 -10.65 15.77
N LEU A 59 18.01 -10.46 16.54
CA LEU A 59 17.35 -11.55 17.26
C LEU A 59 16.81 -12.65 16.32
N TYR A 60 16.24 -12.29 15.16
CA TYR A 60 15.85 -13.28 14.15
C TYR A 60 17.06 -13.92 13.46
N ARG A 61 18.07 -13.13 13.10
CA ARG A 61 19.28 -13.63 12.40
C ARG A 61 20.08 -14.60 13.26
N LEU A 62 20.16 -14.37 14.56
CA LEU A 62 20.84 -15.23 15.54
C LEU A 62 19.97 -16.41 15.99
N GLY A 63 18.70 -16.49 15.56
CA GLY A 63 17.79 -17.59 15.90
C GLY A 63 17.14 -17.49 17.29
N PHE A 64 17.31 -16.38 18.02
CA PHE A 64 16.60 -16.14 19.28
C PHE A 64 15.09 -16.02 19.09
N LEU A 65 14.65 -15.49 17.94
CA LEU A 65 13.24 -15.45 17.55
C LEU A 65 12.96 -16.47 16.45
N LYS A 66 11.83 -17.17 16.59
CA LYS A 66 11.44 -18.26 15.68
C LYS A 66 11.00 -17.72 14.32
N THR A 67 11.59 -18.24 13.25
CA THR A 67 11.12 -18.07 11.87
C THR A 67 10.43 -19.35 11.40
N HIS A 68 9.28 -19.21 10.74
CA HIS A 68 8.50 -20.32 10.22
C HIS A 68 8.71 -20.46 8.72
N ARG A 69 9.24 -21.60 8.29
CA ARG A 69 9.33 -21.98 6.88
C ARG A 69 8.17 -22.87 6.47
N PHE A 70 7.91 -22.92 5.17
CA PHE A 70 6.85 -23.70 4.55
C PHE A 70 7.45 -24.62 3.49
N ASN A 71 6.72 -25.65 3.08
CA ASN A 71 7.16 -26.61 2.07
C ASN A 71 7.04 -26.08 0.63
N VAL A 72 6.55 -24.85 0.49
CA VAL A 72 6.45 -24.13 -0.78
C VAL A 72 7.27 -22.84 -0.68
N PRO A 73 7.89 -22.39 -1.78
CA PRO A 73 8.62 -21.14 -1.81
C PRO A 73 7.74 -19.94 -1.43
N VAL A 74 8.30 -19.03 -0.64
CA VAL A 74 7.68 -17.78 -0.22
C VAL A 74 8.46 -16.60 -0.79
N ILE A 75 7.84 -15.87 -1.71
CA ILE A 75 8.33 -14.61 -2.26
C ILE A 75 7.77 -13.45 -1.43
N ILE A 76 8.66 -12.62 -0.90
CA ILE A 76 8.28 -11.39 -0.21
C ILE A 76 8.35 -10.22 -1.18
N VAL A 77 7.24 -9.50 -1.35
CA VAL A 77 7.21 -8.20 -2.02
C VAL A 77 6.99 -7.12 -0.97
N GLY A 78 7.79 -6.07 -0.97
CA GLY A 78 7.59 -4.95 -0.05
C GLY A 78 8.35 -3.70 -0.44
N ASN A 79 8.34 -2.70 0.44
CA ASN A 79 9.17 -1.52 0.30
C ASN A 79 9.76 -1.08 1.64
N ILE A 80 10.83 -0.28 1.56
CA ILE A 80 11.52 0.27 2.73
C ILE A 80 11.04 1.67 3.11
N THR A 81 10.06 2.23 2.41
CA THR A 81 9.47 3.56 2.68
C THR A 81 8.02 3.43 3.16
N VAL A 82 7.46 4.51 3.70
CA VAL A 82 6.01 4.67 3.91
C VAL A 82 5.40 5.34 2.67
N GLY A 83 4.21 4.90 2.29
CA GLY A 83 3.46 5.39 1.13
C GLY A 83 3.40 4.39 -0.03
N GLY A 84 2.67 4.78 -1.08
CA GLY A 84 2.43 3.95 -2.24
C GLY A 84 3.64 3.89 -3.17
N THR A 85 4.40 2.80 -3.14
CA THR A 85 5.50 2.52 -4.08
C THR A 85 5.07 1.70 -5.31
N GLY A 86 3.77 1.46 -5.48
CA GLY A 86 3.22 0.62 -6.55
C GLY A 86 3.48 -0.88 -6.37
N LYS A 87 3.45 -1.36 -5.13
CA LYS A 87 3.54 -2.79 -4.81
C LYS A 87 2.37 -3.59 -5.40
N THR A 88 1.15 -3.10 -5.22
CA THR A 88 -0.07 -3.84 -5.59
C THR A 88 -0.10 -4.18 -7.09
N PRO A 89 0.20 -3.25 -8.03
CA PRO A 89 0.36 -3.59 -9.44
C PRO A 89 1.46 -4.63 -9.70
N PHE A 90 2.61 -4.53 -9.03
CA PHE A 90 3.71 -5.49 -9.18
C PHE A 90 3.33 -6.89 -8.66
N VAL A 91 2.60 -6.98 -7.54
CA VAL A 91 2.11 -8.26 -7.00
C VAL A 91 1.14 -8.93 -7.98
N ILE A 92 0.24 -8.16 -8.60
CA ILE A 92 -0.69 -8.66 -9.63
C ILE A 92 0.11 -9.18 -10.84
N TRP A 93 1.05 -8.39 -11.34
CA TRP A 93 1.92 -8.78 -12.45
C TRP A 93 2.70 -10.06 -12.12
N LEU A 94 3.29 -10.14 -10.93
CA LEU A 94 4.06 -11.31 -10.50
C LEU A 94 3.20 -12.57 -10.41
N ALA A 95 1.96 -12.44 -9.91
CA ALA A 95 1.01 -13.54 -9.87
C ALA A 95 0.68 -14.03 -11.29
N HIS A 96 0.38 -13.13 -12.23
CA HIS A 96 0.12 -13.48 -13.63
C HIS A 96 1.34 -14.10 -14.31
N TYR A 97 2.52 -13.54 -14.08
CA TYR A 97 3.78 -14.09 -14.59
C TYR A 97 3.98 -15.53 -14.12
N LEU A 98 3.82 -15.81 -12.82
CA LEU A 98 3.96 -17.16 -12.26
C LEU A 98 2.90 -18.12 -12.81
N ILE A 99 1.65 -17.68 -12.96
CA ILE A 99 0.59 -18.47 -13.61
C ILE A 99 0.99 -18.82 -15.06
N ALA A 100 1.51 -17.85 -15.82
CA ALA A 100 1.96 -18.07 -17.20
C ALA A 100 3.16 -19.04 -17.27
N GLN A 101 3.97 -19.13 -16.21
CA GLN A 101 5.03 -20.14 -16.08
C GLN A 101 4.53 -21.50 -15.56
N GLY A 102 3.22 -21.67 -15.35
CA GLY A 102 2.62 -22.93 -14.90
C GLY A 102 2.56 -23.15 -13.40
N TYR A 103 2.93 -22.15 -12.59
CA TYR A 103 2.77 -22.21 -11.13
C TYR A 103 1.33 -21.90 -10.69
N ARG A 104 0.99 -22.28 -9.46
CA ARG A 104 -0.26 -21.95 -8.77
C ARG A 104 0.07 -21.04 -7.58
N PRO A 105 0.21 -19.73 -7.81
CA PRO A 105 0.50 -18.80 -6.73
C PRO A 105 -0.69 -18.68 -5.78
N GLY A 106 -0.40 -18.34 -4.54
CA GLY A 106 -1.38 -17.80 -3.60
C GLY A 106 -0.81 -16.56 -2.91
N ILE A 107 -1.66 -15.57 -2.64
CA ILE A 107 -1.23 -14.30 -2.06
C ILE A 107 -1.61 -14.25 -0.59
N VAL A 108 -0.72 -13.70 0.24
CA VAL A 108 -1.05 -13.26 1.59
C VAL A 108 -0.80 -11.76 1.75
N SER A 109 -1.76 -11.04 2.35
CA SER A 109 -1.63 -9.60 2.62
C SER A 109 -2.18 -9.23 4.00
N ARG A 110 -1.91 -8.01 4.48
CA ARG A 110 -2.41 -7.57 5.80
C ARG A 110 -3.90 -7.36 5.83
N GLY A 111 -4.51 -6.85 4.75
CA GLY A 111 -5.90 -6.41 4.76
C GLY A 111 -6.06 -5.07 5.47
N VAL A 112 -5.14 -4.14 5.19
CA VAL A 112 -5.13 -2.79 5.79
C VAL A 112 -6.49 -2.12 5.58
N GLY A 113 -7.03 -1.48 6.62
CA GLY A 113 -8.34 -0.83 6.58
C GLY A 113 -9.53 -1.78 6.76
N GLY A 114 -9.34 -3.10 6.65
CA GLY A 114 -10.39 -4.10 6.86
C GLY A 114 -10.57 -4.53 8.32
N LYS A 115 -11.79 -4.93 8.69
CA LYS A 115 -12.12 -5.48 10.03
C LYS A 115 -11.70 -6.94 10.22
N ARG A 116 -11.67 -7.74 9.15
CA ARG A 116 -11.41 -9.19 9.20
C ARG A 116 -9.93 -9.55 9.33
N GLN A 117 -9.02 -8.57 9.27
CA GLN A 117 -7.58 -8.80 9.33
C GLN A 117 -7.05 -9.42 10.64
N ILE A 118 -7.83 -9.47 11.72
CA ILE A 118 -7.36 -9.99 13.02
C ILE A 118 -7.04 -11.49 12.95
N LYS A 119 -7.85 -12.25 12.21
CA LYS A 119 -7.66 -13.68 11.98
C LYS A 119 -7.39 -13.93 10.49
N PRO A 120 -6.70 -15.02 10.13
CA PRO A 120 -6.63 -15.45 8.73
C PRO A 120 -8.02 -15.52 8.12
N TYR A 121 -8.20 -14.86 6.98
CA TYR A 121 -9.47 -14.83 6.27
C TYR A 121 -9.22 -14.90 4.77
N ARG A 122 -9.85 -15.88 4.11
CA ARG A 122 -9.81 -15.99 2.65
C ARG A 122 -10.74 -14.96 2.05
N VAL A 123 -10.15 -14.07 1.25
CA VAL A 123 -10.87 -12.99 0.58
C VAL A 123 -11.60 -13.55 -0.64
N LYS A 124 -12.85 -13.12 -0.80
CA LYS A 124 -13.68 -13.34 -1.99
C LYS A 124 -13.75 -12.06 -2.80
N GLN A 125 -13.98 -12.17 -4.11
CA GLN A 125 -14.07 -11.02 -5.02
C GLN A 125 -15.23 -10.07 -4.71
N GLU A 126 -16.29 -10.60 -4.08
CA GLU A 126 -17.50 -9.90 -3.63
C GLU A 126 -17.37 -9.28 -2.23
N ASP A 127 -16.27 -9.52 -1.50
CA ASP A 127 -16.12 -8.98 -0.16
C ASP A 127 -16.04 -7.45 -0.20
N ALA A 128 -16.67 -6.80 0.77
CA ALA A 128 -16.64 -5.35 0.90
C ALA A 128 -15.26 -4.85 1.38
N ALA A 129 -14.79 -3.74 0.81
CA ALA A 129 -13.53 -3.10 1.21
C ALA A 129 -13.49 -2.74 2.72
N THR A 130 -14.63 -2.44 3.33
CA THR A 130 -14.74 -2.19 4.78
C THR A 130 -14.44 -3.42 5.64
N GLU A 131 -14.58 -4.63 5.08
CA GLU A 131 -14.34 -5.89 5.78
C GLU A 131 -12.91 -6.39 5.56
N VAL A 132 -12.39 -6.29 4.33
CA VAL A 132 -11.10 -6.91 3.95
C VAL A 132 -9.98 -5.93 3.60
N GLY A 133 -10.30 -4.65 3.42
CA GLY A 133 -9.39 -3.62 2.90
C GLY A 133 -9.51 -3.46 1.38
N ASP A 134 -9.34 -2.24 0.90
CA ASP A 134 -9.41 -1.88 -0.51
C ASP A 134 -8.33 -2.58 -1.37
N GLU A 135 -7.08 -2.63 -0.90
CA GLU A 135 -5.99 -3.35 -1.57
C GLU A 135 -6.29 -4.84 -1.70
N ALA A 136 -6.92 -5.44 -0.68
CA ALA A 136 -7.27 -6.86 -0.71
C ALA A 136 -8.37 -7.17 -1.73
N VAL A 137 -9.38 -6.30 -1.85
CA VAL A 137 -10.41 -6.43 -2.90
C VAL A 137 -9.76 -6.33 -4.28
N LEU A 138 -8.90 -5.34 -4.49
CA LEU A 138 -8.20 -5.16 -5.77
C LEU A 138 -7.37 -6.39 -6.15
N LEU A 139 -6.60 -6.94 -5.20
CA LEU A 139 -5.82 -8.16 -5.41
C LEU A 139 -6.72 -9.36 -5.73
N ALA A 140 -7.81 -9.57 -4.98
CA ALA A 140 -8.72 -10.68 -5.20
C ALA A 140 -9.38 -10.64 -6.60
N GLN A 141 -9.69 -9.44 -7.09
CA GLN A 141 -10.34 -9.25 -8.39
C GLN A 141 -9.37 -9.34 -9.58
N ARG A 142 -8.10 -8.96 -9.40
CA ARG A 142 -7.15 -8.81 -10.52
C ARG A 142 -6.08 -9.90 -10.58
N ALA A 143 -5.68 -10.49 -9.46
CA ALA A 143 -4.52 -11.41 -9.43
C ALA A 143 -4.81 -12.82 -9.95
N ASN A 144 -6.09 -13.20 -10.11
CA ASN A 144 -6.51 -14.54 -10.57
C ASN A 144 -5.94 -15.71 -9.75
N CYS A 145 -5.73 -15.51 -8.45
CA CYS A 145 -5.24 -16.55 -7.56
C CYS A 145 -5.83 -16.40 -6.14
N PRO A 146 -5.79 -17.46 -5.30
CA PRO A 146 -6.30 -17.39 -3.93
C PRO A 146 -5.59 -16.31 -3.10
N LEU A 147 -6.34 -15.57 -2.30
CA LEU A 147 -5.86 -14.52 -1.41
C LEU A 147 -6.32 -14.75 0.02
N VAL A 148 -5.41 -14.69 0.99
CA VAL A 148 -5.72 -14.68 2.42
C VAL A 148 -5.16 -13.44 3.09
N ILE A 149 -6.00 -12.71 3.82
CA ILE A 149 -5.57 -11.61 4.68
C ILE A 149 -5.34 -12.07 6.11
N GLY A 150 -4.53 -11.32 6.88
CA GLY A 150 -4.52 -11.44 8.34
C GLY A 150 -3.22 -10.96 8.97
N ILE A 151 -3.23 -10.16 10.04
CA ILE A 151 -2.04 -9.51 10.65
C ILE A 151 -0.89 -10.50 10.89
N ASP A 152 -1.21 -11.73 11.28
CA ASP A 152 -0.27 -12.84 11.33
C ASP A 152 -0.05 -13.45 9.94
N ARG A 153 1.03 -13.04 9.27
CA ARG A 153 1.45 -13.61 7.98
C ARG A 153 1.66 -15.13 8.02
N VAL A 154 2.20 -15.68 9.11
CA VAL A 154 2.45 -17.12 9.21
C VAL A 154 1.13 -17.89 9.28
N ALA A 155 0.18 -17.40 10.06
CA ALA A 155 -1.16 -18.01 10.13
C ALA A 155 -1.91 -17.86 8.79
N ALA A 156 -1.78 -16.72 8.12
CA ALA A 156 -2.36 -16.50 6.80
C ALA A 156 -1.82 -17.49 5.75
N VAL A 157 -0.50 -17.76 5.74
CA VAL A 157 0.08 -18.77 4.83
C VAL A 157 -0.42 -20.17 5.16
N ARG A 158 -0.53 -20.55 6.44
CA ARG A 158 -1.11 -21.85 6.82
C ARG A 158 -2.52 -22.02 6.29
N GLU A 159 -3.36 -21.00 6.50
CA GLU A 159 -4.74 -21.00 6.03
C GLU A 159 -4.81 -21.13 4.50
N LEU A 160 -3.99 -20.35 3.79
CA LEU A 160 -3.91 -20.37 2.33
C LEU A 160 -3.59 -21.77 1.80
N LEU A 161 -2.58 -22.43 2.37
CA LEU A 161 -2.13 -23.76 1.95
C LEU A 161 -3.10 -24.89 2.34
N GLN A 162 -3.95 -24.67 3.35
CA GLN A 162 -5.01 -25.63 3.71
C GLN A 162 -6.20 -25.54 2.75
N GLN A 163 -6.50 -24.35 2.22
CA GLN A 163 -7.72 -24.11 1.44
C GLN A 163 -7.54 -24.13 -0.07
N ALA A 164 -6.29 -24.13 -0.57
CA ALA A 164 -6.00 -24.15 -1.99
C ALA A 164 -4.66 -24.83 -2.28
N PRO A 165 -4.54 -25.57 -3.40
CA PRO A 165 -3.29 -26.22 -3.81
C PRO A 165 -2.33 -25.20 -4.42
N CYS A 166 -1.75 -24.34 -3.57
CA CYS A 166 -0.73 -23.39 -3.98
C CYS A 166 0.65 -24.06 -3.90
N ASP A 167 1.49 -23.85 -4.91
CA ASP A 167 2.89 -24.32 -4.93
C ASP A 167 3.90 -23.18 -4.79
N ILE A 168 3.43 -21.93 -4.74
CA ILE A 168 4.22 -20.75 -4.42
C ILE A 168 3.37 -19.71 -3.69
N VAL A 169 3.97 -18.99 -2.75
CA VAL A 169 3.28 -17.97 -1.96
C VAL A 169 3.92 -16.61 -2.19
N ILE A 170 3.09 -15.59 -2.46
CA ILE A 170 3.50 -14.19 -2.55
C ILE A 170 3.00 -13.46 -1.30
N SER A 171 3.90 -12.88 -0.52
CA SER A 171 3.55 -12.02 0.61
C SER A 171 3.64 -10.55 0.21
N ASP A 172 2.50 -9.88 0.17
CA ASP A 172 2.41 -8.44 -0.01
C ASP A 172 2.74 -7.69 1.30
N ASP A 173 3.51 -6.60 1.17
CA ASP A 173 4.14 -5.81 2.24
C ASP A 173 4.83 -6.66 3.35
N GLY A 174 5.49 -7.74 2.95
CA GLY A 174 6.02 -8.74 3.88
C GLY A 174 7.40 -8.46 4.49
N LEU A 175 8.14 -7.43 4.04
CA LEU A 175 9.56 -7.23 4.38
C LEU A 175 9.82 -7.22 5.89
N GLN A 176 8.98 -6.50 6.65
CA GLN A 176 9.11 -6.36 8.11
C GLN A 176 8.53 -7.56 8.89
N HIS A 177 7.93 -8.56 8.23
CA HIS A 177 7.43 -9.78 8.85
C HIS A 177 8.51 -10.87 8.95
N TYR A 178 9.57 -10.64 9.74
CA TYR A 178 10.70 -11.58 9.95
C TYR A 178 10.34 -12.97 10.47
N ARG A 179 9.15 -13.11 11.08
CA ARG A 179 8.62 -14.40 11.53
C ARG A 179 8.23 -15.32 10.36
N LEU A 180 7.87 -14.76 9.22
CA LEU A 180 7.63 -15.50 7.99
C LEU A 180 8.97 -15.78 7.31
N GLY A 181 9.27 -17.07 7.12
CA GLY A 181 10.40 -17.53 6.32
C GLY A 181 10.22 -17.05 4.89
N ARG A 182 11.33 -16.65 4.28
CA ARG A 182 11.39 -16.03 2.96
C ARG A 182 12.46 -16.73 2.15
N ASP A 183 12.15 -17.04 0.90
CA ASP A 183 13.06 -17.68 -0.04
C ASP A 183 13.57 -16.67 -1.07
N ILE A 184 12.73 -15.69 -1.44
CA ILE A 184 13.09 -14.56 -2.31
C ILE A 184 12.52 -13.27 -1.71
N GLU A 185 13.30 -12.19 -1.76
CA GLU A 185 12.88 -10.85 -1.41
C GLU A 185 12.99 -9.88 -2.59
N ILE A 186 11.88 -9.19 -2.86
CA ILE A 186 11.77 -8.17 -3.89
C ILE A 186 11.36 -6.85 -3.21
N VAL A 187 12.22 -5.83 -3.36
CA VAL A 187 11.95 -4.48 -2.85
C VAL A 187 11.52 -3.57 -3.98
N ILE A 188 10.34 -2.97 -3.85
CA ILE A 188 9.83 -1.95 -4.78
C ILE A 188 10.20 -0.56 -4.28
N ILE A 189 10.89 0.22 -5.11
CA ILE A 189 11.27 1.61 -4.85
C ILE A 189 10.46 2.51 -5.78
N ASP A 190 9.89 3.59 -5.26
CA ASP A 190 9.31 4.64 -6.09
C ASP A 190 10.43 5.43 -6.79
N GLY A 191 10.47 5.42 -8.12
CA GLY A 191 11.53 6.06 -8.91
C GLY A 191 11.54 7.59 -8.81
N SER A 192 10.39 8.20 -8.49
CA SER A 192 10.22 9.65 -8.34
C SER A 192 10.58 10.13 -6.93
N ARG A 193 10.00 9.51 -5.89
CA ARG A 193 10.18 9.90 -4.48
C ARG A 193 11.45 9.32 -3.86
N ARG A 194 11.94 8.19 -4.38
CA ARG A 194 13.10 7.44 -3.89
C ARG A 194 13.05 7.25 -2.36
N PHE A 195 13.94 7.91 -1.61
CA PHE A 195 14.13 7.73 -0.17
C PHE A 195 13.79 8.98 0.67
N GLY A 196 13.22 10.03 0.06
CA GLY A 196 12.97 11.32 0.73
C GLY A 196 14.24 11.90 1.34
N ASN A 197 14.19 12.31 2.61
CA ASN A 197 15.32 12.87 3.35
C ASN A 197 16.31 11.82 3.91
N ASN A 198 16.24 10.56 3.49
CA ASN A 198 17.09 9.43 3.94
C ASN A 198 17.03 9.13 5.45
N CYS A 199 16.09 9.72 6.18
CA CYS A 199 15.90 9.43 7.59
C CYS A 199 14.90 8.28 7.78
N LEU A 200 15.09 7.53 8.86
CA LEU A 200 14.11 6.55 9.32
C LEU A 200 12.92 7.25 9.97
N LEU A 201 11.81 6.52 10.11
CA LEU A 201 10.68 6.98 10.90
C LEU A 201 11.11 7.31 12.35
N PRO A 202 10.53 8.35 12.97
CA PRO A 202 9.57 9.29 12.40
C PRO A 202 10.20 10.46 11.62
N ALA A 203 11.52 10.69 11.67
CA ALA A 203 12.22 11.84 11.04
C ALA A 203 12.22 11.79 9.50
N GLY A 204 11.99 10.62 8.92
CA GLY A 204 11.93 10.40 7.48
C GLY A 204 10.98 9.27 7.10
N PRO A 205 10.80 9.02 5.80
CA PRO A 205 9.82 8.06 5.32
C PRO A 205 10.31 6.61 5.43
N LEU A 206 11.58 6.36 5.79
CA LEU A 206 12.14 5.01 5.74
C LEU A 206 11.68 4.15 6.93
N ARG A 207 11.12 2.98 6.62
CA ARG A 207 10.84 1.88 7.55
C ARG A 207 12.08 1.05 7.87
N GLU A 208 13.03 0.99 6.94
CA GLU A 208 14.31 0.29 7.07
C GLU A 208 15.43 1.11 6.42
N PRO A 209 16.69 0.99 6.88
CA PRO A 209 17.79 1.76 6.31
C PRO A 209 18.03 1.38 4.85
N VAL A 210 18.50 2.32 4.01
CA VAL A 210 18.79 2.07 2.58
C VAL A 210 19.78 0.92 2.37
N SER A 211 20.69 0.69 3.31
CA SER A 211 21.60 -0.47 3.28
C SER A 211 20.89 -1.83 3.28
N ARG A 212 19.60 -1.88 3.64
CA ARG A 212 18.76 -3.08 3.54
C ARG A 212 18.65 -3.61 2.11
N LEU A 213 18.76 -2.73 1.12
CA LEU A 213 18.73 -3.07 -0.30
C LEU A 213 19.91 -3.94 -0.74
N GLN A 214 21.01 -3.94 0.01
CA GLN A 214 22.19 -4.78 -0.28
C GLN A 214 21.98 -6.24 0.10
N SER A 215 20.92 -6.56 0.85
CA SER A 215 20.65 -7.92 1.33
C SER A 215 19.30 -8.45 0.87
N VAL A 216 18.75 -7.92 -0.22
CA VAL A 216 17.58 -8.49 -0.90
C VAL A 216 18.01 -9.07 -2.24
N ASP A 217 17.23 -10.00 -2.78
CA ASP A 217 17.55 -10.65 -4.04
C ASP A 217 17.29 -9.73 -5.23
N PHE A 218 16.20 -8.95 -5.17
CA PHE A 218 15.83 -8.04 -6.25
C PHE A 218 15.38 -6.67 -5.74
N VAL A 219 15.77 -5.65 -6.49
CA VAL A 219 15.30 -4.28 -6.33
C VAL A 219 14.63 -3.85 -7.62
N VAL A 220 13.34 -3.51 -7.54
CA VAL A 220 12.55 -3.03 -8.67
C VAL A 220 12.29 -1.55 -8.47
N VAL A 221 12.69 -0.74 -9.44
CA VAL A 221 12.41 0.70 -9.43
C VAL A 221 11.16 0.95 -10.25
N ASN A 222 10.09 1.38 -9.59
CA ASN A 222 8.87 1.84 -10.22
C ASN A 222 9.08 3.28 -10.72
N GLY A 223 9.72 3.40 -11.89
CA GLY A 223 10.14 4.67 -12.51
C GLY A 223 9.33 5.07 -13.75
N GLU A 224 9.88 6.00 -14.53
CA GLU A 224 9.23 6.61 -15.71
C GLU A 224 8.95 5.61 -16.84
N ASP A 225 9.76 4.56 -16.98
CA ASP A 225 9.56 3.49 -17.98
C ASP A 225 8.43 2.50 -17.61
N MET A 226 7.93 2.56 -16.36
CA MET A 226 6.71 1.83 -15.96
C MET A 226 5.49 2.65 -16.35
N ILE A 227 5.00 2.41 -17.56
CA ILE A 227 3.80 3.04 -18.09
C ILE A 227 2.59 2.48 -17.35
N LEU A 228 1.96 3.30 -16.51
CA LEU A 228 0.62 3.03 -16.02
C LEU A 228 -0.34 3.38 -17.15
N GLU A 229 -0.67 2.39 -17.97
CA GLU A 229 -1.71 2.54 -18.97
C GLU A 229 -3.08 2.38 -18.31
N PRO A 230 -3.98 3.36 -18.46
CA PRO A 230 -5.36 3.16 -18.04
C PRO A 230 -5.95 2.02 -18.86
N VAL A 231 -6.17 0.87 -18.21
CA VAL A 231 -6.70 -0.34 -18.87
C VAL A 231 -8.10 -0.07 -19.44
N GLU A 232 -8.96 0.57 -18.65
CA GLU A 232 -10.32 0.90 -19.05
C GLU A 232 -10.86 2.06 -18.19
N LEU A 233 -11.61 2.97 -18.81
CA LEU A 233 -12.43 3.94 -18.09
C LEU A 233 -13.72 3.26 -17.64
N LEU A 234 -13.75 2.85 -16.37
CA LEU A 234 -14.92 2.21 -15.79
C LEU A 234 -15.87 3.26 -15.19
N PRO A 235 -17.17 3.26 -15.55
CA PRO A 235 -18.14 4.11 -14.88
C PRO A 235 -18.31 3.65 -13.43
N VAL A 236 -18.00 4.55 -12.48
CA VAL A 236 -18.13 4.28 -11.04
C VAL A 236 -19.60 4.18 -10.61
N ILE A 237 -20.50 4.83 -11.34
CA ILE A 237 -21.95 4.78 -11.10
C ILE A 237 -22.60 3.99 -12.24
N ALA A 238 -22.54 2.67 -12.16
CA ALA A 238 -23.42 1.80 -12.93
C ALA A 238 -24.85 1.86 -12.33
N ARG A 239 -25.56 2.97 -12.53
CA ARG A 239 -27.01 3.06 -12.26
C ARG A 239 -27.85 3.69 -13.36
N SER A 240 -27.23 4.21 -14.40
CA SER A 240 -27.95 4.44 -15.64
C SER A 240 -27.05 4.01 -16.80
N GLU A 241 -27.70 3.58 -17.86
CA GLU A 241 -27.14 3.37 -19.20
C GLU A 241 -26.62 4.70 -19.80
N ALA A 242 -25.93 5.51 -18.99
CA ALA A 242 -25.20 6.68 -19.44
C ALA A 242 -23.99 6.16 -20.20
N THR A 243 -24.26 5.92 -21.49
CA THR A 243 -23.41 6.06 -22.65
C THR A 243 -21.90 6.00 -22.37
N ARG A 244 -21.24 5.07 -23.08
CA ARG A 244 -19.78 5.08 -23.36
C ARG A 244 -19.33 6.34 -24.13
N GLN A 245 -19.84 7.51 -23.78
CA GLN A 245 -19.35 8.78 -24.27
C GLN A 245 -18.01 9.03 -23.61
N SER A 246 -17.01 9.34 -24.43
CA SER A 246 -15.73 9.81 -23.94
C SER A 246 -15.97 10.98 -22.98
N PRO A 247 -15.47 10.91 -21.74
CA PRO A 247 -15.68 11.98 -20.78
C PRO A 247 -15.20 13.31 -21.34
N ASP A 248 -15.90 14.39 -20.99
CA ASP A 248 -15.47 15.74 -21.34
C ASP A 248 -14.00 15.92 -20.97
N LYS A 249 -13.25 16.63 -21.83
CA LYS A 249 -11.84 16.90 -21.57
C LYS A 249 -11.66 17.63 -20.24
N LYS A 250 -12.65 18.43 -19.80
CA LYS A 250 -12.62 19.08 -18.49
C LYS A 250 -13.30 18.23 -17.43
N ALA A 251 -12.54 17.80 -16.41
CA ALA A 251 -13.05 16.88 -15.39
C ALA A 251 -12.56 17.22 -13.98
N HIS A 252 -13.35 16.87 -12.97
CA HIS A 252 -12.88 16.84 -11.59
C HIS A 252 -12.15 15.50 -11.35
N ALA A 253 -10.88 15.56 -10.97
CA ALA A 253 -10.08 14.38 -10.68
C ALA A 253 -9.97 14.21 -9.16
N VAL A 254 -10.49 13.10 -8.63
CA VAL A 254 -10.50 12.82 -7.19
C VAL A 254 -9.55 11.67 -6.88
N ALA A 255 -8.66 11.82 -5.90
CA ALA A 255 -7.68 10.79 -5.54
C ALA A 255 -7.41 10.76 -4.03
N GLY A 256 -7.57 9.58 -3.43
CA GLY A 256 -7.29 9.26 -2.02
C GLY A 256 -6.27 8.15 -1.91
N ILE A 257 -5.10 8.36 -2.53
CA ILE A 257 -3.99 7.42 -2.62
C ILE A 257 -2.72 8.05 -2.05
N GLY A 258 -1.72 7.24 -1.68
CA GLY A 258 -0.46 7.75 -1.14
C GLY A 258 0.35 8.70 -2.04
N HIS A 259 0.06 8.78 -3.35
CA HIS A 259 0.68 9.72 -4.29
C HIS A 259 -0.31 10.26 -5.35
N PRO A 260 -1.20 11.21 -4.99
CA PRO A 260 -2.23 11.72 -5.89
C PRO A 260 -1.68 12.38 -7.17
N ASP A 261 -0.53 13.05 -7.07
CA ASP A 261 0.09 13.76 -8.19
C ASP A 261 0.39 12.86 -9.39
N ARG A 262 0.74 11.58 -9.16
CA ARG A 262 0.97 10.62 -10.24
C ARG A 262 -0.29 10.37 -11.06
N PHE A 263 -1.42 10.18 -10.38
CA PHE A 263 -2.72 10.00 -11.03
C PHE A 263 -3.13 11.25 -11.82
N PHE A 264 -2.94 12.44 -11.24
CA PHE A 264 -3.24 13.70 -11.92
C PHE A 264 -2.36 13.93 -13.16
N LEU A 265 -1.07 13.58 -13.08
CA LEU A 265 -0.17 13.63 -14.23
C LEU A 265 -0.63 12.68 -15.35
N THR A 266 -1.02 11.45 -15.01
CA THR A 266 -1.52 10.45 -15.98
C THR A 266 -2.77 10.97 -16.70
N LEU A 267 -3.72 11.59 -16.01
CA LEU A 267 -4.91 12.18 -16.65
C LEU A 267 -4.54 13.33 -17.59
N LYS A 268 -3.63 14.21 -17.18
CA LYS A 268 -3.15 15.30 -18.04
C LYS A 268 -2.46 14.78 -19.30
N GLN A 269 -1.63 13.74 -19.17
CA GLN A 269 -0.97 13.08 -20.31
C GLN A 269 -1.96 12.40 -21.24
N ALA A 270 -3.07 11.88 -20.70
CA ALA A 270 -4.20 11.35 -21.48
C ALA A 270 -5.08 12.45 -22.12
N GLY A 271 -4.75 13.73 -21.95
CA GLY A 271 -5.42 14.85 -22.61
C GLY A 271 -6.60 15.46 -21.84
N PHE A 272 -6.73 15.16 -20.54
CA PHE A 272 -7.74 15.78 -19.67
C PHE A 272 -7.25 17.10 -19.06
N ASP A 273 -8.09 18.12 -19.12
CA ASP A 273 -8.05 19.33 -18.31
C ASP A 273 -8.69 19.07 -16.93
N ILE A 274 -7.85 18.78 -15.93
CA ILE A 274 -8.33 18.32 -14.62
C ILE A 274 -8.37 19.42 -13.55
N ILE A 275 -9.43 19.40 -12.74
CA ILE A 275 -9.52 20.10 -11.46
C ILE A 275 -9.21 19.08 -10.35
N PRO A 276 -8.02 19.10 -9.74
CA PRO A 276 -7.57 18.06 -8.82
C PRO A 276 -8.17 18.22 -7.41
N HIS A 277 -8.58 17.10 -6.82
CA HIS A 277 -9.06 16.96 -5.45
C HIS A 277 -8.31 15.82 -4.76
N ALA A 278 -7.30 16.16 -3.96
CA ALA A 278 -6.50 15.20 -3.22
C ALA A 278 -7.09 14.96 -1.83
N PHE A 279 -7.28 13.69 -1.48
CA PHE A 279 -7.71 13.21 -0.17
C PHE A 279 -6.59 12.37 0.47
N PRO A 280 -6.62 12.15 1.80
CA PRO A 280 -5.75 11.19 2.46
C PRO A 280 -5.81 9.79 1.85
N ASP A 281 -4.75 9.01 2.04
CA ASP A 281 -4.72 7.59 1.65
C ASP A 281 -5.83 6.83 2.36
N HIS A 282 -6.51 5.93 1.64
CA HIS A 282 -7.67 5.16 2.13
C HIS A 282 -8.86 6.02 2.62
N HIS A 283 -9.05 7.21 2.05
CA HIS A 283 -10.17 8.08 2.42
C HIS A 283 -11.54 7.39 2.20
N PRO A 284 -12.48 7.44 3.18
CA PRO A 284 -13.76 6.73 3.09
C PRO A 284 -14.81 7.42 2.20
N TYR A 285 -14.50 8.63 1.68
CA TYR A 285 -15.38 9.45 0.84
C TYR A 285 -16.79 9.65 1.41
N GLN A 286 -16.87 9.90 2.71
CA GLN A 286 -18.13 10.29 3.37
C GLN A 286 -18.32 11.82 3.27
N PRO A 287 -19.55 12.30 3.00
CA PRO A 287 -19.87 13.73 2.94
C PRO A 287 -19.75 14.45 4.28
#